data_AF-A0A379W4V6-F1
#
_entry.id   AF-A0A379W4V6-F1
#
_cell.length_a   1.000
_cell.length_b   1.000
_cell.length_c   1.000
_cell.angle_alpha   90.00
_cell.angle_beta   90.00
_cell.angle_gamma   90.00
#
_symmetry.space_group_name_H-M   'P 1'
#
loop_
_entity.id
_entity.type
_entity.pdbx_description
1 polymer ?
#
loop_
_entity_poly.entity_id
_entity_poly.type
_entity_poly.pdbx_seq_one_letter_code
_entity_poly.pdbx_strand_id
1 'polypeptide(L)'
;MFEKDAGSSIEADGKALALFNDLRDMKSRYKSLGEEIAVSEEKLKLYMQEHSILTLDGKTICTWKSQVSNRFDKKLFQVEHPELYEKFKTSTTSRVFRMK
;
A
#
# COMPACT_ATOMS: atom_id res chain seq x y z
N MET A 1 5.32 13.07 17.75
CA MET A 1 4.82 13.51 16.43
C MET A 1 3.48 14.20 16.66
N PHE A 2 3.20 15.32 16.00
CA PHE A 2 2.03 16.16 16.32
C PHE A 2 0.70 15.42 16.08
N GLU A 3 -0.22 15.44 17.05
CA GLU A 3 -1.49 14.67 17.00
C GLU A 3 -2.65 15.44 16.38
N LYS A 4 -2.63 16.77 16.45
CA LYS A 4 -3.62 17.69 15.86
C LYS A 4 -2.91 18.76 15.04
N ASP A 5 -3.56 19.28 14.01
CA ASP A 5 -3.07 20.46 13.28
C ASP A 5 -3.43 21.75 14.03
N ALA A 6 -2.64 22.80 13.80
CA ALA A 6 -2.86 24.11 14.43
C ALA A 6 -3.77 25.02 13.57
N GLY A 7 -4.33 24.51 12.46
CA GLY A 7 -5.11 25.30 11.50
C GLY A 7 -4.33 26.38 10.75
N SER A 8 -3.03 26.55 11.01
CA SER A 8 -2.19 27.59 10.43
C SER A 8 -1.35 27.08 9.25
N SER A 9 -1.06 27.98 8.30
CA SER A 9 -0.18 27.76 7.17
C SER A 9 1.17 28.45 7.38
N ILE A 10 2.25 27.78 6.97
CA ILE A 10 3.58 28.38 6.86
C ILE A 10 4.01 28.37 5.39
N GLU A 11 4.79 29.37 4.96
CA GLU A 11 5.38 29.38 3.63
C GLU A 11 6.61 28.46 3.58
N ALA A 12 6.84 27.82 2.44
CA ALA A 12 7.97 26.93 2.26
C ALA A 12 9.26 27.73 2.09
N ASP A 13 10.22 27.54 3.00
CA ASP A 13 11.57 28.06 2.86
C ASP A 13 12.42 27.17 1.93
N GLY A 14 13.63 27.60 1.56
CA GLY A 14 14.49 26.88 0.60
C GLY A 14 14.79 25.44 1.01
N LYS A 15 14.93 25.18 2.32
CA LYS A 15 15.10 23.82 2.87
C LYS A 15 13.85 22.96 2.71
N ALA A 16 12.66 23.54 2.94
CA ALA A 16 11.40 22.81 2.80
C ALA A 16 11.13 22.46 1.33
N LEU A 17 11.48 23.36 0.40
CA LEU A 17 11.36 23.13 -1.03
C LEU A 17 12.31 22.03 -1.52
N ALA A 18 13.56 22.02 -1.06
CA ALA A 18 14.52 20.95 -1.36
C ALA A 18 13.99 19.58 -0.90
N LEU A 19 13.58 19.47 0.37
CA LEU A 19 13.00 18.24 0.92
C LEU A 19 11.74 17.79 0.17
N PHE A 20 10.89 18.72 -0.25
CA PHE A 20 9.70 18.41 -1.04
C PHE A 20 10.06 17.80 -2.40
N ASN A 21 11.05 18.38 -3.09
CA ASN A 21 11.50 17.90 -4.40
C ASN A 21 12.18 16.53 -4.29
N ASP A 22 13.07 16.33 -3.30
CA ASP A 22 13.68 15.03 -3.02
C ASP A 22 12.61 13.96 -2.76
N LEU A 23 11.64 14.25 -1.90
CA LEU A 23 10.57 13.30 -1.58
C LEU A 23 9.70 12.98 -2.80
N ARG A 24 9.48 13.97 -3.68
CA ARG A 24 8.73 13.78 -4.93
C ARG A 24 9.48 12.88 -5.90
N ASP A 25 10.78 13.10 -6.08
CA ASP A 25 11.64 12.25 -6.92
C ASP A 25 11.66 10.81 -6.39
N MET A 26 11.91 10.64 -5.09
CA MET A 26 11.93 9.33 -4.44
C MET A 26 10.60 8.58 -4.64
N LYS A 27 9.46 9.25 -4.50
CA LYS A 27 8.14 8.63 -4.76
C LYS A 27 7.94 8.26 -6.23
N SER A 28 8.40 9.10 -7.15
CA SER A 28 8.34 8.79 -8.58
C SER A 28 9.14 7.54 -8.89
N ARG A 29 10.39 7.48 -8.42
CA ARG A 29 11.28 6.32 -8.61
C ARG A 29 10.73 5.07 -7.96
N TYR A 30 10.17 5.19 -6.75
CA TYR A 30 9.51 4.07 -6.07
C TYR A 30 8.34 3.50 -6.90
N LYS A 31 7.53 4.39 -7.48
CA LYS A 31 6.42 3.97 -8.34
C LYS A 31 6.95 3.22 -9.58
N SER A 32 7.90 3.81 -10.31
CA SER A 32 8.48 3.17 -11.49
C SER A 32 9.13 1.83 -11.17
N LEU A 33 9.88 1.75 -10.07
CA LEU A 33 10.48 0.50 -9.62
C LEU A 33 9.41 -0.54 -9.24
N GLY A 34 8.31 -0.11 -8.61
CA GLY A 34 7.17 -0.97 -8.33
C GLY A 34 6.53 -1.53 -9.60
N GLU A 35 6.42 -0.72 -10.66
CA GLU A 35 5.94 -1.15 -11.98
C GLU A 35 6.91 -2.17 -12.62
N GLU A 36 8.23 -1.93 -12.55
CA GLU A 36 9.25 -2.85 -13.07
C GLU A 36 9.28 -4.20 -12.31
N ILE A 37 9.11 -4.16 -10.99
CA ILE A 37 8.98 -5.35 -10.15
C ILE A 37 7.75 -6.14 -10.60
N ALA A 38 6.59 -5.48 -10.73
CA ALA A 38 5.36 -6.15 -11.15
C ALA A 38 5.51 -6.82 -12.52
N VAL A 39 6.15 -6.16 -13.49
CA VAL A 39 6.44 -6.74 -14.81
C VAL A 39 7.36 -7.97 -14.69
N SER A 40 8.34 -7.92 -13.80
CA SER A 40 9.27 -9.04 -13.59
C SER A 40 8.60 -10.22 -12.88
N GLU A 41 7.72 -9.94 -11.90
CA GLU A 41 6.88 -10.95 -11.25
C GLU A 41 5.95 -11.63 -12.24
N GLU A 42 5.29 -10.88 -13.14
CA GLU A 42 4.44 -11.46 -14.17
C GLU A 42 5.23 -12.37 -15.12
N LYS A 43 6.45 -11.98 -15.51
CA LYS A 43 7.34 -12.84 -16.31
C LYS A 43 7.71 -14.13 -15.57
N LEU A 44 7.99 -14.04 -14.26
CA LEU A 44 8.27 -15.22 -13.44
C LEU A 44 7.05 -16.13 -13.29
N LYS A 45 5.85 -15.57 -13.08
CA LYS A 45 4.60 -16.35 -13.04
C LYS A 45 4.33 -17.02 -14.38
N LEU A 46 4.51 -16.31 -15.50
CA LEU A 46 4.37 -16.88 -16.84
C LEU A 46 5.37 -18.01 -17.09
N TYR A 47 6.59 -17.91 -16.55
CA TYR A 47 7.57 -18.99 -16.59
C TYR A 47 7.16 -20.20 -15.73
N MET A 48 6.63 -19.94 -14.53
CA MET A 48 6.17 -20.99 -13.61
C MET A 48 4.90 -21.70 -14.10
N GLN A 49 4.03 -21.03 -14.86
CA GLN A 49 2.78 -21.59 -15.38
C GLN A 49 1.95 -22.29 -14.28
N GLU A 50 1.72 -23.60 -14.40
CA GLU A 50 0.95 -24.39 -13.43
C GLU A 50 1.82 -24.87 -12.25
N HIS A 51 3.14 -24.68 -12.31
CA HIS A 51 4.06 -25.11 -11.28
C HIS A 51 4.07 -24.16 -10.09
N SER A 52 3.81 -24.69 -8.90
CA SER A 52 3.74 -23.87 -7.69
C SER A 52 5.08 -23.59 -7.03
N ILE A 53 6.19 -24.19 -7.48
CA ILE A 53 7.50 -24.09 -6.86
C ILE A 53 8.56 -23.96 -7.95
N LEU A 54 9.40 -22.92 -7.84
CA LEU A 54 10.59 -22.72 -8.65
C LEU A 54 11.82 -23.00 -7.78
N THR A 55 12.72 -23.87 -8.25
CA THR A 55 13.95 -24.25 -7.54
C THR A 55 15.20 -23.92 -8.37
N LEU A 56 16.28 -23.60 -7.68
CA LEU A 56 17.62 -23.45 -8.24
C LEU A 56 18.60 -24.20 -7.34
N ASP A 57 19.38 -25.13 -7.90
CA ASP A 57 20.35 -25.96 -7.16
C ASP A 57 19.70 -26.69 -5.95
N GLY A 58 18.50 -27.23 -6.15
CA GLY A 58 17.74 -27.92 -5.10
C GLY A 58 17.15 -27.02 -4.01
N LYS A 59 17.36 -25.69 -4.08
CA LYS A 59 16.76 -24.72 -3.15
C LYS A 59 15.55 -24.03 -3.78
N THR A 60 14.46 -23.93 -3.03
CA THR A 60 13.28 -23.18 -3.44
C THR A 60 13.58 -21.68 -3.47
N ILE A 61 13.38 -21.06 -4.63
CA ILE A 61 13.59 -19.62 -4.84
C ILE A 61 12.28 -18.85 -4.95
N CYS A 62 11.19 -19.48 -5.41
CA CYS A 62 9.88 -18.83 -5.50
C CYS A 62 8.74 -19.86 -5.36
N THR A 63 7.61 -19.46 -4.80
CA THR A 63 6.38 -20.27 -4.79
C THR A 63 5.19 -19.46 -5.26
N TRP A 64 4.40 -20.01 -6.17
CA TRP A 64 3.15 -19.43 -6.65
C TRP A 64 1.99 -20.39 -6.36
N LYS A 65 1.26 -20.15 -5.28
CA LYS A 65 0.17 -21.01 -4.80
C LYS A 65 -1.14 -20.24 -4.79
N SER A 66 -2.22 -20.89 -5.18
CA SER A 66 -3.57 -20.36 -5.01
C SER A 66 -3.87 -20.20 -3.52
N GLN A 67 -4.18 -18.98 -3.09
CA GLN A 67 -4.58 -18.68 -1.73
C GLN A 67 -6.02 -18.17 -1.71
N VAL A 68 -6.87 -18.83 -0.93
CA VAL A 68 -8.21 -18.33 -0.64
C VAL A 68 -8.12 -17.34 0.52
N SER A 69 -8.56 -16.10 0.30
CA SER A 69 -8.61 -15.05 1.31
C SER A 69 -10.07 -14.74 1.65
N ASN A 70 -10.52 -15.13 2.83
CA ASN A 70 -11.82 -14.72 3.36
C ASN A 70 -11.68 -13.31 3.93
N ARG A 71 -12.22 -12.33 3.22
CA ARG A 71 -12.27 -10.93 3.68
C ARG A 71 -13.68 -10.61 4.13
N PHE A 72 -13.79 -9.88 5.24
CA PHE A 72 -15.07 -9.37 5.71
C PHE A 72 -15.56 -8.25 4.80
N ASP A 73 -16.72 -8.44 4.17
CA ASP A 73 -17.32 -7.41 3.32
C ASP A 73 -18.01 -6.35 4.19
N LYS A 74 -17.22 -5.33 4.55
CA LYS A 74 -17.66 -4.22 5.38
C LYS A 74 -18.85 -3.46 4.79
N LYS A 75 -18.95 -3.38 3.46
CA LYS A 75 -20.02 -2.65 2.78
C LYS A 75 -21.33 -3.42 2.86
N LEU A 76 -21.29 -4.71 2.55
CA LEU A 76 -22.45 -5.59 2.67
C LEU A 76 -22.95 -5.60 4.12
N PHE A 77 -22.04 -5.76 5.08
CA PHE A 77 -22.39 -5.72 6.50
C PHE A 77 -22.98 -4.38 6.97
N GLN A 78 -22.51 -3.25 6.42
CA GLN A 78 -23.09 -1.94 6.71
C GLN A 78 -24.53 -1.81 6.16
N VAL A 79 -24.81 -2.39 4.99
CA VAL A 79 -26.14 -2.36 4.36
C VAL A 79 -27.11 -3.30 5.08
N GLU A 80 -26.68 -4.51 5.42
CA GLU A 80 -27.53 -5.52 6.06
C GLU A 80 -27.68 -5.31 7.57
N HIS A 81 -26.65 -4.76 8.23
CA HIS A 81 -26.63 -4.56 9.68
C HIS A 81 -26.13 -3.16 10.08
N PRO A 82 -26.84 -2.09 9.71
CA PRO A 82 -26.42 -0.71 9.99
C PRO A 82 -26.31 -0.41 11.50
N GLU A 83 -27.20 -0.95 12.33
CA GLU A 83 -27.20 -0.73 13.78
C GLU A 83 -25.98 -1.35 14.48
N LEU A 84 -25.61 -2.57 14.07
CA LEU A 84 -24.39 -3.23 14.56
C LEU A 84 -23.15 -2.52 14.03
N TYR A 85 -23.16 -2.12 12.76
CA TYR A 85 -22.04 -1.41 12.15
C TYR A 85 -21.69 -0.13 12.92
N GLU A 86 -22.68 0.68 13.29
CA GLU A 86 -22.44 1.89 14.08
C GLU A 86 -21.96 1.57 15.50
N LYS A 87 -22.42 0.47 16.13
CA LYS A 87 -21.96 0.05 17.46
C LYS A 87 -20.49 -0.35 17.51
N PHE A 88 -19.95 -0.91 16.42
CA PHE A 88 -18.55 -1.36 16.34
C PHE A 88 -17.61 -0.36 15.65
N LYS A 89 -18.11 0.84 15.35
CA LYS A 89 -17.35 1.89 14.68
C LYS A 89 -16.54 2.68 15.72
N THR A 90 -15.22 2.50 15.72
CA THR A 90 -14.31 3.33 16.51
C THR A 90 -13.78 4.48 15.67
N SER A 91 -13.95 5.72 16.15
CA SER A 91 -13.31 6.90 15.56
C SER A 91 -11.91 7.08 16.13
N THR A 92 -10.89 6.96 15.29
CA THR A 92 -9.50 7.32 15.65
C THR A 92 -9.12 8.56 14.86
N THR A 93 -8.58 9.56 15.55
CA THR A 93 -8.07 10.78 14.90
C THR A 93 -6.59 10.58 14.60
N SER A 94 -6.17 10.85 13.37
CA SER A 94 -4.76 10.77 12.96
C SER A 94 -4.45 11.88 11.96
N ARG A 95 -3.28 12.51 12.09
CA ARG A 95 -2.79 13.46 11.08
C ARG A 95 -2.32 12.70 9.85
N VAL A 96 -2.85 13.08 8.68
CA VAL A 96 -2.50 12.45 7.41
C VAL A 96 -1.56 13.35 6.63
N PHE A 97 -0.37 12.85 6.30
CA PHE A 97 0.55 13.52 5.39
C PHE A 97 0.14 13.24 3.94
N ARG A 98 -0.22 14.28 3.19
CA ARG A 98 -0.56 14.18 1.75
C ARG A 98 0.26 15.21 0.98
N MET A 99 0.96 14.73 -0.05
CA MET A 99 1.57 15.62 -1.03
C MET A 99 0.50 16.03 -2.05
N LYS A 100 0.60 17.25 -2.56
CA LYS A 100 -0.24 17.80 -3.62
C LYS A 100 0.56 17.94 -4.90
#